data_AF-A0A9P6APE2-F1
#
_entry.id   AF-A0A9P6APE2-F1
#
_cell.length_a   1.000
_cell.length_b   1.000
_cell.length_c   1.000
_cell.angle_alpha   90.00
_cell.angle_beta   90.00
_cell.angle_gamma   90.00
#
_symmetry.space_group_name_H-M   'P 1'
#
loop_
_entity.id
_entity.type
_entity.pdbx_description
1 polymer ?
#
loop_
_entity_poly.entity_id
_entity_poly.type
_entity_poly.pdbx_seq_one_letter_code
_entity_poly.pdbx_strand_id
1 'polypeptide(L)'
;MVEYRRRSKIISRDAYIPPMLSKEGLYRLDVDQDIWEDTRGDVTDFPDGVLPPWLADASIKQGICTMQEIINCKEELEWCKVEHSNLWTWFSKEYTAVERLVDFTQNDDVSFFALVRLHQLYNWLVTWRKKSFSH
;
A
#
# COMPACT_ATOMS: atom_id res chain seq x y z
N MET A 1 -25.22 -21.19 34.25
CA MET A 1 -23.95 -20.80 34.90
C MET A 1 -23.03 -22.00 34.77
N VAL A 2 -22.14 -22.02 33.78
CA VAL A 2 -21.24 -23.15 33.52
C VAL A 2 -19.83 -22.71 33.91
N GLU A 3 -19.31 -23.25 35.00
CA GLU A 3 -17.92 -23.05 35.41
C GLU A 3 -16.99 -23.77 34.43
N TYR A 4 -16.20 -23.00 33.70
CA TYR A 4 -15.11 -23.55 32.90
C TYR A 4 -13.97 -23.98 33.84
N ARG A 5 -13.90 -25.29 34.13
CA ARG A 5 -12.75 -25.90 34.80
C ARG A 5 -11.50 -25.72 33.93
N ARG A 6 -10.69 -24.70 34.22
CA ARG A 6 -9.33 -24.58 33.65
C ARG A 6 -8.51 -25.77 34.13
N ARG A 7 -8.37 -26.79 33.28
CA ARG A 7 -7.27 -27.75 33.40
C ARG A 7 -6.00 -26.97 33.13
N SER A 8 -5.24 -26.67 34.18
CA SER A 8 -3.88 -26.16 34.09
C SER A 8 -3.04 -27.19 33.34
N LYS A 9 -2.84 -26.98 32.04
CA LYS A 9 -1.78 -27.68 31.31
C LYS A 9 -0.47 -27.28 31.98
N ILE A 10 0.22 -28.26 32.55
CA ILE A 10 1.58 -28.09 33.07
C ILE A 10 2.43 -27.69 31.85
N ILE A 11 2.78 -26.41 31.78
CA ILE A 11 3.73 -25.89 30.81
C ILE A 11 5.09 -26.47 31.23
N SER A 12 5.76 -27.18 30.32
CA SER A 12 7.10 -27.72 30.57
C SER A 12 8.01 -26.58 31.04
N ARG A 13 8.93 -26.84 31.98
CA ARG A 13 9.80 -25.78 32.54
C ARG A 13 10.65 -25.06 31.50
N ASP A 14 10.86 -25.71 30.35
CA ASP A 14 11.63 -25.19 29.22
C ASP A 14 10.74 -24.71 28.06
N ALA A 15 9.42 -24.61 28.26
CA ALA A 15 8.53 -24.15 27.22
C ALA A 15 8.70 -22.65 26.98
N TYR A 16 9.00 -22.27 25.75
CA TYR A 16 9.01 -20.89 25.32
C TYR A 16 7.60 -20.29 25.49
N ILE A 17 7.51 -19.25 26.32
CA ILE A 17 6.27 -18.48 26.49
C ILE A 17 6.37 -17.28 25.54
N PRO A 18 5.51 -17.17 24.51
CA PRO A 18 5.51 -16.02 23.63
C PRO A 18 5.29 -14.73 24.44
N PRO A 19 5.90 -13.61 24.04
CA PRO A 19 5.63 -12.32 24.66
C PRO A 19 4.14 -11.98 24.59
N MET A 20 3.65 -11.23 25.59
CA MET A 20 2.26 -10.81 25.62
C MET A 20 1.98 -9.86 24.46
N LEU A 21 1.08 -10.27 23.57
CA LEU A 21 0.64 -9.44 22.45
C LEU A 21 -0.18 -8.25 22.95
N SER A 22 0.22 -7.04 22.54
CA SER A 22 -0.56 -5.83 22.77
C SER A 22 -1.93 -5.95 22.10
N LYS A 23 -3.00 -5.55 22.79
CA LYS A 23 -4.37 -5.59 22.23
C LYS A 23 -4.68 -4.32 21.46
N GLU A 24 -3.98 -3.25 21.79
CA GLU A 24 -4.03 -1.96 21.15
C GLU A 24 -3.49 -2.09 19.72
N GLY A 25 -4.37 -1.96 18.72
CA GLY A 25 -3.97 -2.06 17.31
C GLY A 25 -3.96 -3.47 16.71
N LEU A 26 -4.30 -4.51 17.49
CA LEU A 26 -4.33 -5.93 17.06
C LEU A 26 -5.15 -6.19 15.77
N TYR A 27 -6.19 -5.38 15.52
CA TYR A 27 -7.05 -5.50 14.33
C TYR A 27 -6.69 -4.51 13.22
N ARG A 28 -5.65 -3.70 13.41
CA ARG A 28 -5.06 -2.89 12.35
C ARG A 28 -4.08 -3.80 11.64
N LEU A 29 -4.54 -4.39 10.54
CA LEU A 29 -3.79 -5.35 9.72
C LEU A 29 -2.62 -4.62 9.04
N ASP A 30 -1.56 -4.40 9.80
CA ASP A 30 -0.34 -3.75 9.37
C ASP A 30 0.81 -4.75 9.57
N VAL A 31 1.66 -4.87 8.56
CA VAL A 31 2.72 -5.90 8.47
C VAL A 31 3.84 -5.62 9.46
N ASP A 32 3.95 -4.37 9.93
CA ASP A 32 4.95 -3.92 10.91
C ASP A 32 4.51 -4.14 12.37
N GLN A 33 3.32 -4.70 12.62
CA GLN A 33 2.83 -4.97 13.97
C GLN A 33 3.49 -6.21 14.59
N ASP A 34 3.73 -6.18 15.90
CA ASP A 34 4.32 -7.28 16.70
C ASP A 34 3.57 -8.62 16.58
N ILE A 35 2.35 -8.61 16.03
CA ILE A 35 1.55 -9.82 15.74
C ILE A 35 2.19 -10.68 14.64
N TRP A 36 3.05 -10.08 13.82
CA TRP A 36 3.86 -10.73 12.80
C TRP A 36 5.27 -11.02 13.31
N GLU A 37 5.52 -10.96 14.63
CA GLU A 37 6.75 -11.48 15.21
C GLU A 37 7.05 -12.83 14.56
N ASP A 38 8.21 -12.90 13.91
CA ASP A 38 8.82 -14.10 13.34
C ASP A 38 9.09 -15.02 14.54
N THR A 39 8.03 -15.64 15.09
CA THR A 39 8.15 -16.80 15.96
C THR A 39 8.89 -17.77 15.09
N ARG A 40 10.22 -17.77 15.23
CA ARG A 40 11.14 -18.72 14.64
C ARG A 40 10.42 -20.04 14.79
N GLY A 41 9.90 -20.58 13.68
CA GLY A 41 9.26 -21.88 13.72
C GLY A 41 10.22 -22.76 14.48
N ASP A 42 9.73 -23.42 15.53
CA ASP A 42 10.65 -24.28 16.26
C ASP A 42 11.19 -25.25 15.22
N VAL A 43 12.46 -25.61 15.34
CA VAL A 43 13.13 -26.46 14.36
C VAL A 43 12.32 -27.76 14.16
N THR A 44 11.56 -28.16 15.18
CA THR A 44 10.58 -29.25 15.21
C THR A 44 9.39 -29.13 14.26
N ASP A 45 9.07 -27.93 13.79
CA ASP A 45 7.97 -27.67 12.84
C ASP A 45 8.37 -28.02 11.38
N PHE A 46 9.67 -28.29 11.15
CA PHE A 46 10.19 -28.68 9.85
C PHE A 46 10.52 -30.18 9.81
N PRO A 47 10.21 -30.88 8.70
CA PRO A 47 10.29 -32.35 8.62
C PRO A 47 11.67 -32.94 8.94
N ASP A 48 12.74 -32.17 8.73
CA ASP A 48 14.12 -32.60 8.97
C ASP A 48 14.74 -32.02 10.25
N GLY A 49 13.99 -31.24 11.04
CA GLY A 49 14.58 -30.53 12.16
C GLY A 49 15.63 -29.52 11.69
N VAL A 50 15.41 -28.86 10.54
CA VAL A 50 16.31 -27.84 10.00
C VAL A 50 15.47 -26.69 9.47
N LEU A 51 15.79 -25.47 9.91
CA LEU A 51 15.17 -24.26 9.38
C LEU A 51 15.63 -24.03 7.94
N PRO A 52 14.71 -23.70 7.01
CA PRO A 52 15.10 -23.40 5.66
C PRO A 52 15.97 -22.13 5.61
N PRO A 53 16.90 -22.01 4.64
CA PRO A 53 17.85 -20.90 4.61
C PRO A 53 17.19 -19.52 4.52
N TRP A 54 16.04 -19.39 3.84
CA TRP A 54 15.27 -18.13 3.81
C TRP A 54 14.71 -17.71 5.18
N LEU A 55 14.68 -18.61 6.17
CA LEU A 55 14.23 -18.34 7.54
C LEU A 55 15.40 -18.21 8.53
N ALA A 56 16.52 -18.90 8.28
CA ALA A 56 17.67 -18.94 9.19
C ALA A 56 18.83 -18.02 8.80
N ASP A 57 19.05 -17.77 7.51
CA ASP A 57 20.18 -16.99 7.00
C ASP A 57 19.76 -15.53 6.74
N ALA A 58 20.36 -14.61 7.50
CA ALA A 58 20.10 -13.18 7.38
C ALA A 58 20.50 -12.62 5.99
N SER A 59 21.54 -13.15 5.36
CA SER A 59 21.96 -12.73 4.02
C SER A 59 20.94 -13.15 2.97
N ILE A 60 20.34 -14.34 3.11
CA ILE A 60 19.31 -14.82 2.19
C ILE A 60 18.02 -14.03 2.39
N LYS A 61 17.60 -13.76 3.63
CA LYS A 61 16.45 -12.88 3.93
C LYS A 61 16.63 -11.51 3.29
N GLN A 62 17.79 -10.88 3.51
CA GLN A 62 18.08 -9.58 2.93
C GLN A 62 18.07 -9.61 1.41
N GLY A 63 18.65 -10.66 0.80
CA GLY A 63 18.63 -10.84 -0.65
C GLY A 63 17.22 -10.95 -1.22
N ILE A 64 16.31 -11.67 -0.54
CA ILE A 64 14.90 -11.78 -0.94
C ILE A 64 14.20 -10.43 -0.85
N CYS A 65 14.33 -9.72 0.29
CA CYS A 65 13.74 -8.38 0.47
C CYS A 65 14.21 -7.41 -0.62
N THR A 66 15.53 -7.33 -0.85
CA THR A 66 16.09 -6.44 -1.87
C THR A 66 15.63 -6.82 -3.28
N MET A 67 15.51 -8.11 -3.59
CA MET A 67 14.98 -8.54 -4.89
C MET A 67 13.50 -8.15 -5.05
N GLN A 68 12.70 -8.31 -3.99
CA GLN A 68 11.30 -7.92 -4.00
C GLN A 68 11.13 -6.41 -4.17
N GLU A 69 11.94 -5.60 -3.49
CA GLU A 69 11.97 -4.14 -3.66
C GLU A 69 12.28 -3.76 -5.12
N ILE A 70 13.26 -4.40 -5.74
CA ILE A 70 13.59 -4.15 -7.16
C ILE A 70 12.41 -4.49 -8.07
N ILE A 71 11.73 -5.62 -7.82
CA ILE A 71 10.56 -6.03 -8.60
C ILE A 71 9.42 -5.03 -8.40
N ASN A 72 9.11 -4.69 -7.16
CA ASN A 72 8.06 -3.74 -6.80
C ASN A 72 8.32 -2.37 -7.44
N CYS A 73 9.54 -1.83 -7.32
CA CYS A 73 9.91 -0.56 -7.95
C CYS A 73 9.72 -0.58 -9.49
N LYS A 74 10.03 -1.70 -10.15
CA LYS A 74 9.80 -1.85 -11.60
C LYS A 74 8.31 -1.87 -11.92
N GLU A 75 7.54 -2.64 -11.16
CA GLU A 75 6.10 -2.71 -11.32
C GLU A 75 5.45 -1.34 -11.08
N GLU A 76 5.77 -0.68 -9.96
CA GLU A 76 5.30 0.66 -9.63
C GLU A 76 5.63 1.68 -10.71
N LEU A 77 6.82 1.61 -11.31
CA LEU A 77 7.18 2.48 -12.42
C LEU A 77 6.28 2.25 -13.65
N GLU A 78 5.95 1.00 -13.97
CA GLU A 78 5.01 0.69 -15.06
C GLU A 78 3.59 1.19 -14.73
N TRP A 79 3.12 1.00 -13.49
CA TRP A 79 1.85 1.55 -13.03
C TRP A 79 1.82 3.08 -13.10
N CYS A 80 2.91 3.75 -12.70
CA CYS A 80 3.03 5.20 -12.81
C CYS A 80 2.90 5.68 -14.26
N LYS A 81 3.46 4.97 -15.24
CA LYS A 81 3.31 5.31 -16.67
C LYS A 81 1.87 5.15 -17.14
N VAL A 82 1.22 4.06 -16.75
CA VAL A 82 -0.19 3.79 -17.09
C VAL A 82 -1.09 4.86 -16.47
N GLU A 83 -0.91 5.16 -15.19
CA GLU A 83 -1.69 6.16 -14.47
C GLU A 83 -1.48 7.55 -15.06
N HIS A 84 -0.24 7.92 -15.37
CA HIS A 84 0.06 9.17 -16.07
C HIS A 84 -0.68 9.26 -17.42
N SER A 85 -0.67 8.19 -18.22
CA SER A 85 -1.38 8.13 -19.50
C SER A 85 -2.91 8.27 -19.33
N ASN A 86 -3.47 7.60 -18.32
CA ASN A 86 -4.89 7.66 -17.99
C ASN A 86 -5.30 9.06 -17.54
N LEU A 87 -4.55 9.67 -16.62
CA LEU A 87 -4.77 11.03 -16.15
C LEU A 87 -4.67 12.04 -17.28
N TRP A 88 -3.68 11.91 -18.16
CA TRP A 88 -3.54 12.78 -19.33
C TRP A 88 -4.71 12.65 -20.31
N THR A 89 -5.15 11.41 -20.57
CA THR A 89 -6.29 11.12 -21.44
C THR A 89 -7.58 11.69 -20.86
N TRP A 90 -7.81 11.50 -19.57
CA TRP A 90 -8.96 12.06 -18.86
C TRP A 90 -8.94 13.59 -18.91
N PHE A 91 -7.81 14.21 -18.57
CA PHE A 91 -7.65 15.66 -18.56
C PHE A 91 -7.90 16.26 -19.94
N SER A 92 -7.33 15.68 -21.00
CA SER A 92 -7.50 16.15 -22.37
C SER A 92 -8.97 16.11 -22.81
N LYS A 93 -9.68 15.03 -22.47
CA LYS A 93 -11.12 14.87 -22.77
C LYS A 93 -11.95 15.89 -22.01
N GLU A 94 -11.73 16.02 -20.71
CA GLU A 94 -12.43 16.97 -19.85
C GLU A 94 -12.22 18.41 -20.33
N TYR A 95 -10.96 18.81 -20.58
CA TYR A 95 -10.63 20.15 -21.06
C TYR A 95 -11.33 20.45 -22.38
N THR A 96 -11.25 19.53 -23.36
CA THR A 96 -11.90 19.70 -24.66
C THR A 96 -13.42 19.78 -24.54
N ALA A 97 -14.03 19.01 -23.63
CA ALA A 97 -15.48 19.04 -23.44
C ALA A 97 -15.95 20.37 -22.84
N VAL A 98 -15.24 20.89 -21.84
CA VAL A 98 -15.57 22.17 -21.19
C VAL A 98 -15.29 23.34 -22.12
N GLU A 99 -14.20 23.31 -22.90
CA GLU A 99 -13.89 24.32 -23.91
C GLU A 99 -15.01 24.41 -24.96
N ARG A 100 -15.46 23.27 -25.49
CA ARG A 100 -16.62 23.24 -26.39
C ARG A 100 -17.89 23.74 -25.71
N LEU A 101 -18.09 23.44 -24.43
CA LEU A 101 -19.28 23.94 -23.72
C LEU A 101 -19.31 25.47 -23.69
N VAL A 102 -18.16 26.12 -23.50
CA VAL A 102 -18.04 27.59 -23.58
C VAL A 102 -18.40 28.10 -24.98
N ASP A 103 -17.90 27.44 -26.03
CA ASP A 103 -18.12 27.90 -27.41
C ASP A 103 -19.57 27.74 -27.90
N PHE A 104 -20.26 26.69 -27.45
CA PHE A 104 -21.56 26.30 -28.01
C PHE A 104 -22.77 26.65 -27.14
N THR A 105 -22.58 26.93 -25.85
CA THR A 105 -23.72 27.25 -24.98
C THR A 105 -24.23 28.67 -25.24
N GLN A 106 -25.56 28.82 -25.26
CA GLN A 106 -26.22 30.13 -25.34
C GLN A 106 -26.69 30.61 -23.95
N ASN A 107 -26.49 29.80 -22.91
CA ASN A 107 -26.85 30.13 -21.55
C ASN A 107 -25.62 30.71 -20.81
N ASP A 108 -25.73 31.97 -20.40
CA ASP A 108 -24.66 32.71 -19.75
C ASP A 108 -24.21 32.10 -18.41
N ASP A 109 -25.14 31.53 -17.63
CA ASP A 109 -24.79 30.87 -16.36
C ASP A 109 -23.93 29.62 -16.64
N VAL A 110 -24.31 28.83 -17.65
CA VAL A 110 -23.56 27.64 -18.07
C VAL A 110 -22.19 28.02 -18.62
N SER A 111 -22.10 29.08 -19.44
CA SER A 111 -20.82 29.64 -19.89
C SER A 111 -19.93 30.03 -18.72
N PHE A 112 -20.48 30.73 -17.73
CA PHE A 112 -19.75 31.17 -16.56
C PHE A 112 -19.18 29.99 -15.77
N PHE A 113 -19.99 28.97 -15.49
CA PHE A 113 -19.51 27.76 -14.80
C PHE A 113 -18.44 27.02 -15.61
N ALA A 114 -18.60 26.93 -16.93
CA ALA A 114 -17.60 26.32 -17.81
C ALA A 114 -16.26 27.07 -17.78
N LEU A 115 -16.28 28.41 -17.81
CA LEU A 115 -15.08 29.24 -17.67
C LEU A 115 -14.37 29.04 -16.32
N VAL A 116 -15.14 29.00 -15.22
CA VAL A 116 -14.59 28.70 -13.88
C VAL A 116 -13.93 27.33 -13.87
N ARG A 117 -14.56 26.33 -14.49
CA ARG A 117 -14.01 24.97 -14.60
C ARG A 117 -12.73 24.93 -15.42
N LEU A 118 -12.67 25.62 -16.57
CA LEU A 118 -11.44 25.74 -17.36
C LEU A 118 -10.30 26.36 -16.56
N HIS A 119 -10.58 27.42 -15.80
CA HIS A 119 -9.59 28.05 -14.94
C HIS A 119 -9.07 27.07 -13.86
N GLN A 120 -9.93 26.24 -13.26
CA GLN A 120 -9.50 25.18 -12.33
C GLN A 120 -8.60 24.14 -13.01
N LEU A 121 -8.99 23.64 -14.17
CA LEU A 121 -8.20 22.67 -14.94
C LEU A 121 -6.84 23.23 -15.32
N TYR A 122 -6.78 24.49 -15.73
CA TYR A 122 -5.52 25.19 -16.02
C TYR A 122 -4.61 25.27 -14.79
N ASN A 123 -5.17 25.61 -13.63
CA ASN A 123 -4.41 25.65 -12.37
C ASN A 123 -3.84 24.29 -11.97
N TRP A 124 -4.59 23.20 -12.20
CA TRP A 124 -4.09 21.84 -12.00
C TRP A 124 -2.91 21.54 -12.92
N LEU A 125 -3.03 21.86 -14.22
CA LEU A 125 -1.96 21.65 -15.19
C LEU A 125 -0.67 22.40 -14.81
N VAL A 126 -0.79 23.67 -14.41
CA VAL A 126 0.36 24.47 -13.94
C VAL A 126 1.00 23.85 -12.70
N THR A 127 0.20 23.38 -11.76
CA THR A 127 0.68 22.75 -10.52
C THR A 127 1.41 21.44 -10.80
N TRP A 128 0.84 20.59 -11.67
CA TRP A 128 1.46 19.33 -12.09
C TRP A 128 2.79 19.56 -12.82
N ARG A 129 2.82 20.55 -13.73
CA ARG A 129 4.05 20.92 -14.45
C ARG A 129 5.14 21.45 -13.53
N LYS A 130 4.81 22.23 -12.48
CA LYS A 130 5.82 22.71 -11.53
C LYS A 130 6.49 21.59 -10.75
N LYS A 131 5.72 20.54 -10.39
CA LYS A 131 6.25 19.39 -9.66
C LYS A 131 7.14 18.47 -10.51
N SER A 132 6.96 18.46 -11.84
CA SER A 132 7.79 17.62 -12.73
C SER A 132 9.19 18.18 -13.01
N PHE A 133 9.48 19.43 -12.66
CA PHE A 133 10.79 20.08 -12.90
C PHE A 133 11.59 20.34 -11.60
N SER A 134 11.14 19.85 -10.45
CA SER A 134 11.84 20.01 -9.16
C SER A 134 12.65 18.77 -8.77
N HIS A 135 13.41 18.21 -9.72
CA HIS A 135 14.43 17.20 -9.44
C HIS A 135 15.81 17.83 -9.32
#